data_AF-A0A094IC00-F1
#
_entry.id   AF-A0A094IC00-F1
#
_cell.length_a   1.000
_cell.length_b   1.000
_cell.length_c   1.000
_cell.angle_alpha   90.00
_cell.angle_beta   90.00
_cell.angle_gamma   90.00
#
_symmetry.space_group_name_H-M   'P 1'
#
loop_
_entity.id
_entity.type
_entity.pdbx_description
1 polymer ?
#
loop_
_entity_poly.entity_id
_entity_poly.type
_entity_poly.pdbx_seq_one_letter_code
_entity_poly.pdbx_strand_id
1 'polypeptide(L)'
;MESGISASWETLKDTRKRKAYDVEYFKQTAIFKPNHTPNDILGYGSSTPAHPSSRAGYEGESVQRTREWETWVESQLVKIQETQERVLIIEEEIESLDAQDRVDLAREQRASSWFWRFGTWGDTISTEEKAQLERERLQRAAARRVKFARLAPAKKNLEAFYKELERREELESEREKRERERLDRERAAKEKAAQEKARQDRIEKEAQEKEKARQDQVKKEAQERARWKWELEERERERVFLQRAQKEAAQAQEKARLDRIEKEAQGKAAQREAWEREQLRAAQLAALLQKLCNHHDERYGVKGACFKCKESGDAYWECRGCGRIRCSQTCRGKQVEYGHMHQPVPVARRLRTPNASNFK
;
A
#
# COMPACT_ATOMS: atom_id res chain seq x y z
N MET A 1 39.31 35.12 -49.02
CA MET A 1 38.11 34.28 -48.89
C MET A 1 37.45 34.60 -47.55
N GLU A 2 36.88 35.80 -47.44
CA GLU A 2 36.18 36.27 -46.23
C GLU A 2 34.84 36.85 -46.67
N SER A 3 33.85 35.97 -46.82
CA SER A 3 32.48 36.35 -47.13
C SER A 3 31.54 35.21 -46.76
N GLY A 4 31.42 34.93 -45.47
CA GLY A 4 30.55 33.85 -44.98
C GLY A 4 29.80 34.08 -43.67
N ILE A 5 30.12 35.12 -42.89
CA ILE A 5 29.57 35.26 -41.52
C ILE A 5 28.58 36.44 -41.38
N SER A 6 28.48 37.35 -42.36
CA SER A 6 27.59 38.52 -42.23
C SER A 6 26.12 38.26 -42.58
N ALA A 7 25.77 37.12 -43.21
CA ALA A 7 24.40 36.87 -43.68
C ALA A 7 23.43 36.29 -42.61
N SER A 8 23.93 35.84 -41.47
CA SER A 8 23.12 35.14 -40.45
C SER A 8 22.46 36.06 -39.41
N TRP A 9 22.87 37.32 -39.31
CA TRP A 9 22.33 38.24 -38.29
C TRP A 9 21.07 39.00 -38.75
N GLU A 10 20.91 39.25 -40.04
CA GLU A 10 19.71 39.92 -40.58
C GLU A 10 18.49 39.00 -40.62
N THR A 11 18.69 37.69 -40.72
CA THR A 11 17.61 36.68 -40.71
C THR A 11 16.97 36.46 -39.34
N LEU A 12 17.62 36.89 -38.25
CA LEU A 12 17.14 36.71 -36.87
C LEU A 12 16.20 37.81 -36.36
N LYS A 13 16.13 38.97 -37.04
CA LYS A 13 15.22 40.07 -36.66
C LYS A 13 13.79 39.88 -37.18
N ASP A 14 13.61 39.05 -38.21
CA ASP A 14 12.31 38.79 -38.82
C ASP A 14 11.71 37.49 -38.27
N THR A 15 10.63 37.60 -37.48
CA THR A 15 10.02 36.47 -36.75
C THR A 15 9.52 35.36 -37.67
N ARG A 16 9.18 35.68 -38.93
CA ARG A 16 8.80 34.67 -39.94
C ARG A 16 9.99 33.88 -40.45
N LYS A 17 11.14 34.53 -40.67
CA LYS A 17 12.36 33.88 -41.17
C LYS A 17 13.05 33.04 -40.09
N ARG A 18 12.96 33.46 -38.83
CA ARG A 18 13.45 32.70 -37.68
C ARG A 18 12.78 31.33 -37.55
N LYS A 19 11.46 31.25 -37.72
CA LYS A 19 10.73 29.97 -37.71
C LYS A 19 11.15 29.04 -38.85
N ALA A 20 11.48 29.57 -40.03
CA ALA A 20 11.96 28.75 -41.14
C ALA A 20 13.37 28.18 -40.85
N TYR A 21 14.25 29.00 -40.26
CA TYR A 21 15.59 28.58 -39.85
C TYR A 21 15.55 27.53 -38.74
N ASP A 22 14.69 27.71 -37.72
CA ASP A 22 14.53 26.74 -36.63
C ASP A 22 14.03 25.37 -37.13
N VAL A 23 13.17 25.36 -38.16
CA VAL A 23 12.67 24.12 -38.77
C VAL A 23 13.75 23.39 -39.58
N GLU A 24 14.61 24.11 -40.30
CA GLU A 24 15.72 23.49 -41.05
C GLU A 24 16.85 23.02 -40.13
N TYR A 25 17.19 23.79 -39.10
CA TYR A 25 18.24 23.44 -38.14
C TYR A 25 17.87 22.20 -37.30
N PHE A 26 16.61 22.07 -36.89
CA PHE A 26 16.14 20.88 -36.19
C PHE A 26 16.08 19.61 -37.07
N LYS A 27 15.92 19.75 -38.39
CA LYS A 27 15.99 18.60 -39.29
C LYS A 27 17.39 18.00 -39.41
N GLN A 28 18.44 18.82 -39.26
CA GLN A 28 19.83 18.34 -39.31
C GLN A 28 20.28 17.67 -38.00
N THR A 29 19.74 18.07 -36.85
CA THR A 29 20.08 17.46 -35.56
C THR A 29 19.33 16.15 -35.26
N ALA A 30 18.24 15.88 -35.98
CA ALA A 30 17.46 14.64 -35.81
C ALA A 30 18.08 13.39 -36.48
N ILE A 31 19.19 13.53 -37.21
CA ILE A 31 19.85 12.41 -37.93
C ILE A 31 20.89 11.68 -37.07
N PHE A 32 21.31 12.23 -35.92
CA PHE A 32 22.20 11.54 -34.99
C PHE A 32 21.41 10.91 -33.82
N LYS A 33 20.85 9.72 -34.07
CA LYS A 33 20.49 8.77 -33.00
C LYS A 33 21.68 7.83 -32.80
N PRO A 34 22.41 7.88 -31.68
CA PRO A 34 23.33 6.80 -31.33
C PRO A 34 22.50 5.59 -30.87
N ASN A 35 22.64 4.48 -31.58
CA ASN A 35 22.26 3.17 -31.07
C ASN A 35 23.11 2.88 -29.81
N HIS A 36 22.52 2.97 -28.63
CA HIS A 36 23.15 2.48 -27.41
C HIS A 36 22.94 0.96 -27.32
N THR A 37 24.00 0.21 -27.61
CA THR A 37 24.21 -1.14 -27.07
C THR A 37 24.64 -1.04 -25.60
N PRO A 38 24.21 -1.97 -24.72
CA PRO A 38 24.64 -1.99 -23.33
C PRO A 38 25.89 -2.86 -23.20
N ASN A 39 27.00 -2.23 -22.82
CA ASN A 39 28.18 -2.77 -22.13
C ASN A 39 29.42 -2.08 -22.67
N ASP A 40 29.99 -1.17 -21.89
CA ASP A 40 31.24 -1.49 -21.23
C ASP A 40 31.58 -0.43 -20.18
N ILE A 41 31.75 -0.95 -18.98
CA ILE A 41 32.38 -0.33 -17.83
C ILE A 41 33.80 0.03 -18.26
N LEU A 42 34.14 1.30 -18.38
CA LEU A 42 35.49 1.82 -18.11
C LEU A 42 35.41 3.33 -17.91
N GLY A 43 35.91 3.74 -16.75
CA GLY A 43 35.80 5.10 -16.25
C GLY A 43 36.60 6.09 -17.09
N TYR A 44 35.89 7.07 -17.63
CA TYR A 44 36.43 8.41 -17.82
C TYR A 44 35.58 9.35 -17.00
N GLY A 45 36.19 9.83 -15.90
CA GLY A 45 35.64 10.88 -15.07
C GLY A 45 35.47 12.13 -15.92
N SER A 46 34.28 12.29 -16.49
CA SER A 46 33.79 13.57 -16.96
C SER A 46 33.55 14.42 -15.72
N SER A 47 34.59 15.13 -15.31
CA SER A 47 34.49 16.28 -14.43
C SER A 47 33.72 17.36 -15.17
N THR A 48 32.40 17.22 -15.21
CA THR A 48 31.51 18.37 -15.32
C THR A 48 31.89 19.29 -14.17
N PRO A 49 32.35 20.53 -14.43
CA PRO A 49 32.62 21.47 -13.35
C PRO A 49 31.33 21.58 -12.54
N ALA A 50 31.43 21.24 -11.25
CA ALA A 50 30.34 21.44 -10.31
C ALA A 50 29.92 22.91 -10.45
N HIS A 51 28.71 23.14 -10.98
CA HIS A 51 28.15 24.48 -11.00
C HIS A 51 28.23 24.99 -9.56
N PRO A 52 28.92 26.11 -9.30
CA PRO A 52 29.03 26.64 -7.95
C PRO A 52 27.60 26.84 -7.45
N SER A 53 27.31 26.19 -6.34
CA SER A 53 26.09 26.35 -5.56
C SER A 53 25.73 27.84 -5.52
N SER A 54 24.63 28.20 -6.17
CA SER A 54 24.08 29.56 -6.25
C SER A 54 23.76 30.17 -4.88
N ARG A 55 23.86 29.38 -3.81
CA ARG A 55 23.68 29.81 -2.44
C ARG A 55 24.86 30.62 -1.89
N ALA A 56 26.08 30.41 -2.41
CA ALA A 56 27.27 31.14 -1.95
C ALA A 56 27.38 32.57 -2.52
N GLY A 57 26.67 32.89 -3.61
CA GLY A 57 26.69 34.23 -4.21
C GLY A 57 25.85 35.27 -3.47
N TYR A 58 24.71 34.85 -2.89
CA TYR A 58 23.76 35.78 -2.27
C TYR A 58 24.25 36.40 -0.96
N GLU A 59 25.03 35.65 -0.17
CA GLU A 59 25.64 36.18 1.06
C GLU A 59 26.85 37.08 0.76
N GLY A 60 27.53 36.90 -0.37
CA GLY A 60 28.62 37.77 -0.81
C GLY A 60 28.13 39.14 -1.30
N GLU A 61 27.04 39.16 -2.07
CA GLU A 61 26.48 40.40 -2.63
C GLU A 61 25.90 41.35 -1.57
N SER A 62 25.25 40.82 -0.54
CA SER A 62 24.70 41.65 0.55
C SER A 62 25.81 42.29 1.39
N VAL A 63 26.83 41.50 1.77
CA VAL A 63 27.98 41.99 2.53
C VAL A 63 28.80 43.01 1.73
N GLN A 64 28.99 42.77 0.43
CA GLN A 64 29.70 43.71 -0.43
C GLN A 64 28.94 45.04 -0.54
N ARG A 65 27.61 45.00 -0.69
CA ARG A 65 26.78 46.21 -0.73
C ARG A 65 26.85 46.99 0.58
N THR A 66 26.78 46.32 1.73
CA THR A 66 26.90 46.99 3.04
C THR A 66 28.24 47.71 3.16
N ARG A 67 29.34 47.09 2.71
CA ARG A 67 30.66 47.75 2.68
C ARG A 67 30.72 48.94 1.72
N GLU A 68 30.13 48.82 0.53
CA GLU A 68 30.05 49.93 -0.43
C GLU A 68 29.25 51.11 0.14
N TRP A 69 28.19 50.82 0.90
CA TRP A 69 27.42 51.83 1.63
C TRP A 69 28.24 52.50 2.75
N GLU A 70 28.87 51.71 3.62
CA GLU A 70 29.70 52.20 4.72
C GLU A 70 30.85 53.09 4.22
N THR A 71 31.59 52.63 3.21
CA THR A 71 32.67 53.41 2.59
C THR A 71 32.18 54.72 1.95
N TRP A 72 30.97 54.71 1.37
CA TRP A 72 30.35 55.94 0.87
C TRP A 72 30.00 56.91 2.01
N VAL A 73 29.42 56.41 3.11
CA VAL A 73 29.08 57.23 4.29
C VAL A 73 30.34 57.85 4.88
N GLU A 74 31.39 57.06 5.10
CA GLU A 74 32.70 57.55 5.56
C GLU A 74 33.24 58.65 4.65
N SER A 75 33.17 58.46 3.33
CA SER A 75 33.59 59.48 2.36
C SER A 75 32.79 60.78 2.47
N GLN A 76 31.47 60.70 2.73
CA GLN A 76 30.65 61.90 2.93
C GLN A 76 30.96 62.58 4.26
N LEU A 77 31.15 61.83 5.34
CA LEU A 77 31.51 62.38 6.64
C LEU A 77 32.83 63.15 6.60
N VAL A 78 33.83 62.64 5.89
CA VAL A 78 35.10 63.35 5.66
C VAL A 78 34.85 64.67 4.91
N LYS A 79 34.04 64.68 3.85
CA LYS A 79 33.71 65.92 3.12
C LYS A 79 32.96 66.93 3.97
N ILE A 80 32.04 66.46 4.81
CA ILE A 80 31.30 67.28 5.76
C ILE A 80 32.28 67.92 6.74
N GLN A 81 33.18 67.12 7.34
CA GLN A 81 34.18 67.60 8.27
C GLN A 81 35.12 68.63 7.63
N GLU A 82 35.69 68.33 6.46
CA GLU A 82 36.56 69.27 5.73
C GLU A 82 35.83 70.58 5.37
N THR A 83 34.56 70.49 4.98
CA THR A 83 33.76 71.68 4.65
C THR A 83 33.41 72.48 5.90
N GLN A 84 33.13 71.81 7.01
CA GLN A 84 32.86 72.43 8.30
C GLN A 84 34.09 73.15 8.84
N GLU A 85 35.27 72.53 8.76
CA GLU A 85 36.55 73.17 9.10
C GLU A 85 36.81 74.42 8.25
N ARG A 86 36.55 74.34 6.93
CA ARG A 86 36.65 75.52 6.05
C ARG A 86 35.68 76.64 6.43
N VAL A 87 34.44 76.30 6.81
CA VAL A 87 33.45 77.28 7.28
C VAL A 87 33.97 77.97 8.54
N LEU A 88 34.44 77.19 9.52
CA LEU A 88 34.98 77.69 10.79
C LEU A 88 36.18 78.62 10.56
N ILE A 89 37.12 78.25 9.70
CA ILE A 89 38.28 79.10 9.37
C ILE A 89 37.82 80.43 8.77
N ILE A 90 36.86 80.40 7.84
CA ILE A 90 36.35 81.63 7.20
C ILE A 90 35.61 82.51 8.22
N GLU A 91 34.84 81.92 9.14
CA GLU A 91 34.15 82.65 10.21
C GLU A 91 35.15 83.28 11.17
N GLU A 92 36.18 82.55 11.60
CA GLU A 92 37.25 83.05 12.46
C GLU A 92 38.04 84.18 11.78
N GLU A 93 38.35 84.05 10.49
CA GLU A 93 38.98 85.12 9.72
C GLU A 93 38.11 86.39 9.67
N ILE A 94 36.79 86.25 9.47
CA ILE A 94 35.86 87.39 9.49
C ILE A 94 35.82 88.02 10.88
N GLU A 95 35.72 87.21 11.95
CA GLU A 95 35.71 87.69 13.32
C GLU A 95 37.01 88.40 13.71
N SER A 96 38.15 87.91 13.24
CA SER A 96 39.46 88.55 13.46
C SER A 96 39.53 89.93 12.78
N LEU A 97 38.98 90.07 11.57
CA LEU A 97 38.87 91.35 10.87
C LEU A 97 37.92 92.31 11.60
N ASP A 98 36.79 91.79 12.12
CA ASP A 98 35.83 92.57 12.93
C ASP A 98 36.46 93.02 14.27
N ALA A 99 37.30 92.20 14.88
CA ALA A 99 38.00 92.53 16.11
C ALA A 99 39.05 93.62 15.88
N GLN A 100 39.84 93.53 14.80
CA GLN A 100 40.81 94.56 14.43
C GLN A 100 40.11 95.90 14.12
N ASP A 101 38.99 95.87 13.39
CA ASP A 101 38.22 97.09 13.11
C ASP A 101 37.72 97.77 14.39
N ARG A 102 37.30 96.98 15.39
CA ARG A 102 36.89 97.50 16.71
C ARG A 102 38.05 98.15 17.47
N VAL A 103 39.24 97.56 17.41
CA VAL A 103 40.45 98.12 18.03
C VAL A 103 40.81 99.47 17.40
N ASP A 104 40.78 99.56 16.07
CA ASP A 104 41.14 100.81 15.38
C ASP A 104 40.09 101.90 15.57
N LEU A 105 38.80 101.55 15.55
CA LEU A 105 37.73 102.48 15.92
C LEU A 105 37.92 103.01 17.35
N ALA A 106 38.27 102.14 18.30
CA ALA A 106 38.54 102.56 19.67
C ALA A 106 39.80 103.46 19.75
N ARG A 107 40.83 103.19 18.97
CA ARG A 107 42.05 104.01 18.87
C ARG A 107 41.73 105.41 18.31
N GLU A 108 40.94 105.50 17.24
CA GLU A 108 40.47 106.76 16.67
C GLU A 108 39.60 107.56 17.64
N GLN A 109 38.69 106.88 18.37
CA GLN A 109 37.85 107.51 19.38
C GLN A 109 38.66 108.09 20.55
N ARG A 110 39.70 107.37 21.02
CA ARG A 110 40.60 107.89 22.06
C ARG A 110 41.37 109.12 21.57
N ALA A 111 41.90 109.08 20.36
CA ALA A 111 42.67 110.18 19.77
C ALA A 111 41.82 111.42 19.40
N SER A 112 40.52 111.24 19.15
CA SER A 112 39.59 112.34 18.83
C SER A 112 38.88 112.93 20.06
N SER A 113 38.99 112.28 21.22
CA SER A 113 38.35 112.75 22.44
C SER A 113 39.06 113.97 23.01
N TRP A 114 38.30 115.07 23.13
CA TRP A 114 38.74 116.33 23.72
C TRP A 114 39.31 116.17 25.14
N PHE A 115 38.81 115.16 25.88
CA PHE A 115 39.15 114.92 27.28
C PHE A 115 40.60 114.43 27.44
N TRP A 116 41.10 113.67 26.47
CA TRP A 116 42.47 113.16 26.45
C TRP A 116 43.49 114.17 25.89
N ARG A 117 43.00 115.26 25.29
CA ARG A 117 43.82 116.30 24.64
C ARG A 117 44.54 117.24 25.63
N PHE A 118 44.15 117.24 26.91
CA PHE A 118 44.69 118.15 27.93
C PHE A 118 45.47 117.47 29.07
N GLY A 119 45.40 116.14 29.21
CA GLY A 119 45.99 115.42 30.35
C GLY A 119 47.26 114.60 30.06
N THR A 120 47.51 114.23 28.80
CA THR A 120 48.62 113.38 28.41
C THR A 120 49.23 113.87 27.10
N TRP A 121 50.55 114.06 27.04
CA TRP A 121 51.34 114.30 25.81
C TRP A 121 51.38 113.06 24.88
N GLY A 122 50.39 112.17 24.98
CA GLY A 122 50.35 110.87 24.33
C GLY A 122 49.28 110.85 23.26
N ASP A 123 49.71 110.52 22.04
CA ASP A 123 48.91 109.96 20.95
C ASP A 123 47.91 110.89 20.24
N THR A 124 48.38 112.03 19.76
CA THR A 124 47.72 112.68 18.61
C THR A 124 48.07 111.92 17.34
N ILE A 125 47.11 111.15 16.80
CA ILE A 125 47.26 110.45 15.51
C ILE A 125 47.52 111.49 14.41
N SER A 126 48.63 111.34 13.70
CA SER A 126 49.03 112.25 12.64
C SER A 126 48.07 112.16 11.44
N THR A 127 48.06 113.16 10.56
CA THR A 127 47.25 113.11 9.32
C THR A 127 47.68 111.94 8.41
N GLU A 128 48.96 111.58 8.43
CA GLU A 128 49.50 110.44 7.69
C GLU A 128 49.02 109.11 8.29
N GLU A 129 49.02 108.98 9.62
CA GLU A 129 48.50 107.80 10.31
C GLU A 129 46.99 107.63 10.11
N LYS A 130 46.21 108.73 10.09
CA LYS A 130 44.77 108.67 9.74
C LYS A 130 44.55 108.17 8.32
N ALA A 131 45.32 108.70 7.35
CA ALA A 131 45.25 108.25 5.96
C ALA A 131 45.66 106.77 5.81
N GLN A 132 46.60 106.30 6.62
CA GLN A 132 47.01 104.89 6.65
C GLN A 132 45.91 104.00 7.25
N LEU A 133 45.33 104.37 8.39
CA LEU A 133 44.22 103.65 9.02
C LEU A 133 43.00 103.55 8.08
N GLU A 134 42.68 104.62 7.35
CA GLU A 134 41.60 104.61 6.36
C GLU A 134 41.86 103.62 5.21
N ARG A 135 43.10 103.56 4.71
CA ARG A 135 43.51 102.57 3.68
C ARG A 135 43.43 101.14 4.22
N GLU A 136 43.93 100.90 5.43
CA GLU A 136 43.88 99.59 6.08
C GLU A 136 42.43 99.15 6.35
N ARG A 137 41.55 100.08 6.71
CA ARG A 137 40.11 99.82 6.87
C ARG A 137 39.44 99.48 5.55
N LEU A 138 39.76 100.18 4.46
CA LEU A 138 39.25 99.85 3.13
C LEU A 138 39.73 98.47 2.67
N GLN A 139 41.00 98.12 2.92
CA GLN A 139 41.55 96.80 2.62
C GLN A 139 40.85 95.69 3.41
N ARG A 140 40.63 95.89 4.71
CA ARG A 140 39.89 94.92 5.55
C ARG A 140 38.44 94.80 5.16
N ALA A 141 37.76 95.89 4.82
CA ALA A 141 36.40 95.86 4.29
C ALA A 141 36.32 95.06 2.98
N ALA A 142 37.30 95.22 2.08
CA ALA A 142 37.40 94.43 0.86
C ALA A 142 37.67 92.95 1.17
N ALA A 143 38.61 92.66 2.07
CA ALA A 143 38.92 91.30 2.51
C ALA A 143 37.68 90.61 3.10
N ARG A 144 36.94 91.31 3.97
CA ARG A 144 35.71 90.80 4.58
C ARG A 144 34.65 90.46 3.55
N ARG A 145 34.44 91.30 2.53
CA ARG A 145 33.51 91.01 1.42
C ARG A 145 33.90 89.74 0.68
N VAL A 146 35.19 89.54 0.41
CA VAL A 146 35.70 88.31 -0.23
C VAL A 146 35.47 87.08 0.65
N LYS A 147 35.70 87.18 1.96
CA LYS A 147 35.46 86.08 2.91
C LYS A 147 33.96 85.75 3.02
N PHE A 148 33.08 86.73 3.15
CA PHE A 148 31.63 86.51 3.13
C PHE A 148 31.14 85.87 1.82
N ALA A 149 31.69 86.29 0.68
CA ALA A 149 31.36 85.70 -0.62
C ALA A 149 31.78 84.22 -0.72
N ARG A 150 32.79 83.78 0.05
CA ARG A 150 33.21 82.37 0.15
C ARG A 150 32.42 81.59 1.21
N LEU A 151 31.98 82.25 2.28
CA LEU A 151 31.24 81.65 3.38
C LEU A 151 29.87 81.08 2.93
N ALA A 152 29.11 81.87 2.17
CA ALA A 152 27.77 81.45 1.73
C ALA A 152 27.79 80.17 0.86
N PRO A 153 28.66 80.04 -0.16
CA PRO A 153 28.85 78.78 -0.87
C PRO A 153 29.29 77.62 0.01
N ALA A 154 30.21 77.85 0.96
CA ALA A 154 30.70 76.81 1.86
C ALA A 154 29.58 76.25 2.76
N LYS A 155 28.76 77.13 3.35
CA LYS A 155 27.58 76.72 4.14
C LYS A 155 26.54 75.98 3.30
N LYS A 156 26.30 76.44 2.06
CA LYS A 156 25.39 75.77 1.13
C LYS A 156 25.87 74.36 0.75
N ASN A 157 27.17 74.19 0.54
CA ASN A 157 27.76 72.87 0.26
C ASN A 157 27.64 71.94 1.47
N LEU A 158 27.88 72.47 2.68
CA LEU A 158 27.69 71.71 3.92
C LEU A 158 26.25 71.20 4.06
N GLU A 159 25.26 72.09 3.87
CA GLU A 159 23.84 71.72 3.91
C GLU A 159 23.49 70.69 2.82
N ALA A 160 24.08 70.81 1.63
CA ALA A 160 23.87 69.85 0.55
C ALA A 160 24.43 68.46 0.88
N PHE A 161 25.58 68.36 1.54
CA PHE A 161 26.13 67.07 1.97
C PHE A 161 25.26 66.40 3.03
N TYR A 162 24.77 67.15 4.03
CA TYR A 162 23.85 66.61 5.03
C TYR A 162 22.54 66.10 4.40
N LYS A 163 21.93 66.89 3.49
CA LYS A 163 20.71 66.47 2.79
C LYS A 163 20.92 65.25 1.91
N GLU A 164 22.06 65.13 1.25
CA GLU A 164 22.36 63.96 0.43
C GLU A 164 22.58 62.71 1.29
N LEU A 165 23.20 62.85 2.46
CA LEU A 165 23.38 61.77 3.42
C LEU A 165 22.03 61.27 3.93
N GLU A 166 21.16 62.18 4.40
CA GLU A 166 19.80 61.86 4.86
C GLU A 166 18.97 61.18 3.76
N ARG A 167 18.95 61.75 2.55
CA ARG A 167 18.23 61.18 1.40
C ARG A 167 18.67 59.75 1.08
N ARG A 168 19.97 59.48 1.18
CA ARG A 168 20.53 58.16 0.89
C ARG A 168 20.26 57.16 2.01
N GLU A 169 20.30 57.60 3.27
CA GLU A 169 19.90 56.78 4.43
C GLU A 169 18.45 56.34 4.34
N GLU A 170 17.54 57.24 3.95
CA GLU A 170 16.13 56.91 3.72
C GLU A 170 15.96 55.84 2.62
N LEU A 171 16.71 55.98 1.51
CA LEU A 171 16.67 55.02 0.41
C LEU A 171 17.19 53.64 0.80
N GLU A 172 18.28 53.55 1.56
CA GLU A 172 18.78 52.27 2.06
C GLU A 172 17.85 51.65 3.11
N SER A 173 17.28 52.45 4.01
CA SER A 173 16.25 52.00 4.97
C SER A 173 15.01 51.45 4.27
N GLU A 174 14.52 52.11 3.22
CA GLU A 174 13.38 51.63 2.45
C GLU A 174 13.70 50.33 1.69
N ARG A 175 14.92 50.21 1.14
CA ARG A 175 15.39 48.99 0.48
C ARG A 175 15.46 47.82 1.47
N GLU A 176 16.05 48.03 2.64
CA GLU A 176 16.14 47.02 3.67
C GLU A 176 14.75 46.57 4.12
N LYS A 177 13.81 47.51 4.32
CA LYS A 177 12.41 47.21 4.63
C LYS A 177 11.75 46.35 3.56
N ARG A 178 11.94 46.67 2.27
CA ARG A 178 11.40 45.89 1.15
C ARG A 178 12.02 44.49 1.08
N GLU A 179 13.30 44.36 1.38
CA GLU A 179 13.99 43.08 1.41
C GLU A 179 13.49 42.20 2.56
N ARG A 180 13.35 42.76 3.76
CA ARG A 180 12.74 42.07 4.91
C ARG A 180 11.32 41.59 4.59
N GLU A 181 10.49 42.47 4.01
CA GLU A 181 9.13 42.10 3.62
C GLU A 181 9.11 40.99 2.55
N ARG A 182 10.04 41.01 1.59
CA ARG A 182 10.19 39.94 0.60
C ARG A 182 10.56 38.61 1.27
N LEU A 183 11.52 38.62 2.19
CA LEU A 183 11.95 37.44 2.93
C LEU A 183 10.83 36.88 3.82
N ASP A 184 10.05 37.74 4.46
CA ASP A 184 8.91 37.32 5.28
C ASP A 184 7.80 36.69 4.42
N ARG A 185 7.51 37.26 3.25
CA ARG A 185 6.59 36.65 2.26
C ARG A 185 7.10 35.29 1.78
N GLU A 186 8.41 35.16 1.51
CA GLU A 186 9.01 33.90 1.10
C GLU A 186 8.95 32.83 2.21
N ARG A 187 9.22 33.21 3.46
CA ARG A 187 9.06 32.33 4.64
C ARG A 187 7.62 31.87 4.81
N ALA A 188 6.67 32.79 4.73
CA ALA A 188 5.25 32.47 4.81
C ALA A 188 4.79 31.54 3.67
N ALA A 189 5.31 31.73 2.45
CA ALA A 189 5.04 30.85 1.31
C ALA A 189 5.62 29.44 1.53
N LYS A 190 6.87 29.34 2.01
CA LYS A 190 7.51 28.05 2.34
C LYS A 190 6.78 27.32 3.46
N GLU A 191 6.33 28.04 4.48
CA GLU A 191 5.56 27.45 5.58
C GLU A 191 4.21 26.91 5.09
N LYS A 192 3.48 27.67 4.28
CA LYS A 192 2.23 27.19 3.64
C LYS A 192 2.46 25.95 2.80
N ALA A 193 3.51 25.94 1.98
CA ALA A 193 3.87 24.78 1.17
C ALA A 193 4.22 23.55 2.04
N ALA A 194 4.93 23.75 3.15
CA ALA A 194 5.23 22.69 4.10
C ALA A 194 3.97 22.14 4.80
N GLN A 195 3.04 23.01 5.19
CA GLN A 195 1.76 22.62 5.78
C GLN A 195 0.90 21.84 4.78
N GLU A 196 0.86 22.25 3.51
CA GLU A 196 0.14 21.55 2.46
C GLU A 196 0.75 20.17 2.18
N LYS A 197 2.07 20.08 2.09
CA LYS A 197 2.77 18.79 1.97
C LYS A 197 2.46 17.87 3.15
N ALA A 198 2.51 18.38 4.38
CA ALA A 198 2.16 17.61 5.58
C ALA A 198 0.68 17.17 5.60
N ARG A 199 -0.21 17.91 4.92
CA ARG A 199 -1.61 17.50 4.72
C ARG A 199 -1.72 16.38 3.68
N GLN A 200 -1.00 16.49 2.56
CA GLN A 200 -0.94 15.45 1.53
C GLN A 200 -0.37 14.14 2.09
N ASP A 201 0.74 14.20 2.84
CA ASP A 201 1.35 13.03 3.48
C ASP A 201 0.38 12.33 4.44
N ARG A 202 -0.47 13.09 5.16
CA ARG A 202 -1.53 12.52 6.02
C ARG A 202 -2.61 11.82 5.22
N ILE A 203 -3.06 12.43 4.12
CA ILE A 203 -4.05 11.82 3.22
C ILE A 203 -3.49 10.53 2.59
N GLU A 204 -2.23 10.54 2.17
CA GLU A 204 -1.58 9.37 1.58
C GLU A 204 -1.45 8.24 2.61
N LYS A 205 -1.03 8.53 3.85
CA LYS A 205 -0.99 7.53 4.92
C LYS A 205 -2.37 6.94 5.22
N GLU A 206 -3.40 7.78 5.30
CA GLU A 206 -4.77 7.31 5.52
C GLU A 206 -5.26 6.42 4.36
N ALA A 207 -4.92 6.76 3.12
CA ALA A 207 -5.23 5.94 1.94
C ALA A 207 -4.50 4.59 1.98
N GLN A 208 -3.21 4.59 2.35
CA GLN A 208 -2.42 3.37 2.51
C GLN A 208 -2.95 2.47 3.64
N GLU A 209 -3.38 3.05 4.76
CA GLU A 209 -4.00 2.31 5.87
C GLU A 209 -5.35 1.71 5.46
N LYS A 210 -6.19 2.46 4.75
CA LYS A 210 -7.46 1.97 4.19
C LYS A 210 -7.24 0.81 3.20
N GLU A 211 -6.22 0.91 2.36
CA GLU A 211 -5.88 -0.16 1.41
C GLU A 211 -5.37 -1.42 2.13
N LYS A 212 -4.49 -1.26 3.13
CA LYS A 212 -4.06 -2.39 3.97
C LYS A 212 -5.24 -3.06 4.67
N ALA A 213 -6.16 -2.29 5.24
CA ALA A 213 -7.36 -2.82 5.88
C ALA A 213 -8.23 -3.63 4.90
N ARG A 214 -8.38 -3.17 3.66
CA ARG A 214 -9.08 -3.92 2.59
C ARG A 214 -8.37 -5.22 2.25
N GLN A 215 -7.06 -5.20 2.10
CA GLN A 215 -6.27 -6.40 1.81
C GLN A 215 -6.37 -7.42 2.94
N ASP A 216 -6.34 -6.97 4.20
CA ASP A 216 -6.48 -7.85 5.36
C ASP A 216 -7.90 -8.45 5.45
N GLN A 217 -8.94 -7.68 5.09
CA GLN A 217 -10.30 -8.20 4.98
C GLN A 217 -10.41 -9.27 3.90
N VAL A 218 -9.86 -9.03 2.70
CA VAL A 218 -9.83 -10.02 1.61
C VAL A 218 -9.08 -11.29 2.02
N LYS A 219 -7.96 -11.15 2.74
CA LYS A 219 -7.21 -12.31 3.28
C LYS A 219 -8.03 -13.11 4.28
N LYS A 220 -8.76 -12.45 5.19
CA LYS A 220 -9.65 -13.11 6.16
C LYS A 220 -10.77 -13.87 5.44
N GLU A 221 -11.44 -13.23 4.49
CA GLU A 221 -12.49 -13.88 3.69
C GLU A 221 -11.95 -15.07 2.89
N ALA A 222 -10.74 -14.96 2.33
CA ALA A 222 -10.08 -16.07 1.64
C ALA A 222 -9.76 -17.23 2.59
N GLN A 223 -9.30 -16.95 3.82
CA GLN A 223 -9.06 -17.96 4.84
C GLN A 223 -10.36 -18.64 5.30
N GLU A 224 -11.43 -17.88 5.49
CA GLU A 224 -12.75 -18.44 5.85
C GLU A 224 -13.29 -19.33 4.73
N ARG A 225 -13.18 -18.91 3.46
CA ARG A 225 -13.55 -19.74 2.32
C ARG A 225 -12.72 -21.02 2.23
N ALA A 226 -11.42 -20.95 2.53
CA ALA A 226 -10.55 -22.12 2.57
C ALA A 226 -10.94 -23.08 3.69
N ARG A 227 -11.25 -22.57 4.89
CA ARG A 227 -11.76 -23.37 6.01
C ARG A 227 -13.08 -24.04 5.68
N TRP A 228 -14.02 -23.30 5.09
CA TRP A 228 -15.32 -23.85 4.70
C TRP A 228 -15.21 -24.94 3.64
N LYS A 229 -14.31 -24.77 2.66
CA LYS A 229 -14.01 -25.83 1.68
C LYS A 229 -13.44 -27.08 2.34
N TRP A 230 -12.52 -26.92 3.27
CA TRP A 230 -11.93 -28.04 4.01
C TRP A 230 -12.97 -28.79 4.85
N GLU A 231 -13.85 -28.06 5.56
CA GLU A 231 -14.97 -28.67 6.32
C GLU A 231 -15.93 -29.45 5.42
N LEU A 232 -16.22 -28.95 4.21
CA LEU A 232 -17.03 -29.68 3.23
C LEU A 232 -16.35 -30.96 2.75
N GLU A 233 -15.07 -30.89 2.41
CA GLU A 233 -14.29 -32.06 2.01
C GLU A 233 -14.21 -33.09 3.15
N GLU A 234 -14.07 -32.66 4.40
CA GLU A 234 -14.06 -33.53 5.56
C GLU A 234 -15.42 -34.23 5.75
N ARG A 235 -16.52 -33.49 5.66
CA ARG A 235 -17.88 -34.07 5.67
C ARG A 235 -18.11 -35.04 4.52
N GLU A 236 -17.56 -34.77 3.34
CA GLU A 236 -17.61 -35.72 2.22
C GLU A 236 -16.82 -37.00 2.51
N ARG A 237 -15.62 -36.88 3.06
CA ARG A 237 -14.81 -38.04 3.47
C ARG A 237 -15.54 -38.87 4.52
N GLU A 238 -16.17 -38.23 5.51
CA GLU A 238 -16.95 -38.91 6.53
C GLU A 238 -18.17 -39.63 5.94
N ARG A 239 -18.91 -38.99 5.03
CA ARG A 239 -20.01 -39.65 4.30
C ARG A 239 -19.53 -40.87 3.52
N VAL A 240 -18.41 -40.76 2.80
CA VAL A 240 -17.82 -41.88 2.06
C VAL A 240 -17.38 -42.99 3.01
N PHE A 241 -16.78 -42.66 4.15
CA PHE A 241 -16.37 -43.61 5.17
C PHE A 241 -17.58 -44.37 5.75
N LEU A 242 -18.64 -43.66 6.14
CA LEU A 242 -19.88 -44.27 6.63
C LEU A 242 -20.55 -45.15 5.57
N GLN A 243 -20.57 -44.73 4.30
CA GLN A 243 -21.08 -45.55 3.21
C GLN A 243 -20.28 -46.85 3.03
N ARG A 244 -18.94 -46.80 3.15
CA ARG A 244 -18.11 -48.00 3.11
C ARG A 244 -18.41 -48.92 4.29
N ALA A 245 -18.47 -48.38 5.50
CA ALA A 245 -18.82 -49.15 6.70
C ALA A 245 -20.21 -49.81 6.59
N GLN A 246 -21.21 -49.10 6.06
CA GLN A 246 -22.54 -49.66 5.81
C GLN A 246 -22.52 -50.78 4.76
N LYS A 247 -21.76 -50.62 3.68
CA LYS A 247 -21.60 -51.67 2.66
C LYS A 247 -20.90 -52.91 3.23
N GLU A 248 -19.84 -52.73 4.00
CA GLU A 248 -19.13 -53.82 4.67
C GLU A 248 -20.03 -54.53 5.68
N ALA A 249 -20.81 -53.80 6.47
CA ALA A 249 -21.79 -54.37 7.38
C ALA A 249 -22.88 -55.16 6.64
N ALA A 250 -23.38 -54.65 5.51
CA ALA A 250 -24.35 -55.35 4.67
C ALA A 250 -23.76 -56.65 4.08
N GLN A 251 -22.52 -56.60 3.58
CA GLN A 251 -21.81 -57.78 3.07
C GLN A 251 -21.56 -58.81 4.18
N ALA A 252 -21.21 -58.37 5.40
CA ALA A 252 -21.05 -59.25 6.54
C ALA A 252 -22.37 -59.93 6.95
N GLN A 253 -23.50 -59.19 6.94
CA GLN A 253 -24.82 -59.75 7.20
C GLN A 253 -25.26 -60.75 6.12
N GLU A 254 -24.99 -60.44 4.84
CA GLU A 254 -25.28 -61.33 3.73
C GLU A 254 -24.46 -62.61 3.84
N LYS A 255 -23.15 -62.52 4.11
CA LYS A 255 -22.30 -63.67 4.36
C LYS A 255 -22.81 -64.51 5.53
N ALA A 256 -23.15 -63.88 6.67
CA ALA A 256 -23.72 -64.59 7.82
C ALA A 256 -25.09 -65.22 7.53
N ARG A 257 -25.87 -64.67 6.59
CA ARG A 257 -27.11 -65.28 6.10
C ARG A 257 -26.83 -66.49 5.22
N LEU A 258 -25.87 -66.40 4.30
CA LEU A 258 -25.44 -67.50 3.45
C LEU A 258 -24.88 -68.66 4.28
N ASP A 259 -24.02 -68.37 5.25
CA ASP A 259 -23.46 -69.38 6.17
C ASP A 259 -24.57 -70.10 6.97
N ARG A 260 -25.64 -69.39 7.36
CA ARG A 260 -26.81 -70.00 8.03
C ARG A 260 -27.58 -70.92 7.08
N ILE A 261 -27.83 -70.48 5.85
CA ILE A 261 -28.49 -71.29 4.82
C ILE A 261 -27.67 -72.53 4.52
N GLU A 262 -26.34 -72.41 4.42
CA GLU A 262 -25.45 -73.53 4.19
C GLU A 262 -25.48 -74.53 5.34
N LYS A 263 -25.41 -74.07 6.60
CA LYS A 263 -25.55 -74.93 7.78
C LYS A 263 -26.91 -75.62 7.85
N GLU A 264 -28.01 -74.92 7.51
CA GLU A 264 -29.34 -75.52 7.42
C GLU A 264 -29.42 -76.56 6.30
N ALA A 265 -28.79 -76.31 5.15
CA ALA A 265 -28.73 -77.23 4.03
C ALA A 265 -27.91 -78.49 4.37
N GLN A 266 -26.75 -78.32 5.01
CA GLN A 266 -25.93 -79.42 5.54
C GLN A 266 -26.69 -80.21 6.61
N GLY A 267 -27.42 -79.53 7.51
CA GLY A 267 -28.28 -80.18 8.50
C GLY A 267 -29.41 -81.01 7.87
N LYS A 268 -30.08 -80.48 6.84
CA LYS A 268 -31.10 -81.22 6.07
C LYS A 268 -30.50 -82.38 5.28
N ALA A 269 -29.30 -82.23 4.71
CA ALA A 269 -28.60 -83.29 4.01
C ALA A 269 -28.24 -84.43 4.98
N ALA A 270 -27.70 -84.12 6.16
CA ALA A 270 -27.41 -85.09 7.21
C ALA A 270 -28.69 -85.80 7.71
N GLN A 271 -29.80 -85.08 7.85
CA GLN A 271 -31.11 -85.68 8.18
C GLN A 271 -31.59 -86.65 7.10
N ARG A 272 -31.43 -86.29 5.81
CA ARG A 272 -31.79 -87.18 4.68
C ARG A 272 -30.91 -88.42 4.68
N GLU A 273 -29.60 -88.28 4.85
CA GLU A 273 -28.69 -89.42 4.95
C GLU A 273 -29.05 -90.33 6.14
N ALA A 274 -29.38 -89.76 7.30
CA ALA A 274 -29.80 -90.53 8.47
C ALA A 274 -31.11 -91.29 8.21
N TRP A 275 -32.09 -90.63 7.59
CA TRP A 275 -33.36 -91.24 7.19
C TRP A 275 -33.17 -92.34 6.14
N GLU A 276 -32.29 -92.14 5.15
CA GLU A 276 -31.94 -93.16 4.15
C GLU A 276 -31.28 -94.38 4.81
N ARG A 277 -30.37 -94.19 5.78
CA ARG A 277 -29.78 -95.29 6.56
C ARG A 277 -30.84 -96.05 7.36
N GLU A 278 -31.81 -95.35 7.95
CA GLU A 278 -32.95 -95.98 8.65
C GLU A 278 -33.84 -96.77 7.69
N GLN A 279 -34.18 -96.22 6.52
CA GLN A 279 -34.95 -96.93 5.49
C GLN A 279 -34.22 -98.20 5.03
N LEU A 280 -32.91 -98.11 4.85
CA LEU A 280 -32.10 -99.26 4.44
C LEU A 280 -32.10 -100.36 5.52
N ARG A 281 -32.00 -99.99 6.80
CA ARG A 281 -32.16 -100.94 7.93
C ARG A 281 -33.55 -101.55 7.99
N ALA A 282 -34.60 -100.74 7.80
CA ALA A 282 -35.98 -101.21 7.78
C ALA A 282 -36.24 -102.19 6.62
N ALA A 283 -35.70 -101.90 5.43
CA ALA A 283 -35.77 -102.77 4.27
C ALA A 283 -35.02 -104.10 4.49
N GLN A 284 -33.85 -104.07 5.10
CA GLN A 284 -33.10 -105.29 5.47
C GLN A 284 -33.87 -106.15 6.47
N LEU A 285 -34.50 -105.54 7.49
CA LEU A 285 -35.36 -106.24 8.44
C LEU A 285 -36.60 -106.84 7.76
N ALA A 286 -37.26 -106.09 6.86
CA ALA A 286 -38.40 -106.59 6.10
C ALA A 286 -38.02 -107.78 5.20
N ALA A 287 -36.85 -107.73 4.55
CA ALA A 287 -36.35 -108.83 3.72
C ALA A 287 -36.04 -110.09 4.54
N LEU A 288 -35.52 -109.94 5.78
CA LEU A 288 -35.33 -111.06 6.72
C LEU A 288 -36.68 -111.68 7.14
N LEU A 289 -37.67 -110.85 7.46
CA LEU A 289 -39.02 -111.31 7.84
C LEU A 289 -39.74 -112.01 6.67
N GLN A 290 -39.56 -111.55 5.44
CA GLN A 290 -40.17 -112.17 4.26
C GLN A 290 -39.59 -113.57 3.96
N LYS A 291 -38.29 -113.78 4.23
CA LYS A 291 -37.67 -115.12 4.13
C LYS A 291 -38.19 -116.12 5.17
N LEU A 292 -38.69 -115.67 6.31
CA LEU A 292 -39.28 -116.51 7.36
C LEU A 292 -40.74 -116.92 7.08
N CYS A 293 -41.44 -116.27 6.14
CA CYS A 293 -42.88 -116.47 5.90
C CYS A 293 -43.22 -117.48 4.77
N ASN A 294 -42.22 -118.08 4.12
CA ASN A 294 -42.43 -119.07 3.04
C ASN A 294 -42.66 -120.52 3.52
N HIS A 295 -42.61 -120.77 4.83
CA HIS A 295 -43.11 -122.04 5.39
C HIS A 295 -44.56 -121.85 5.87
N HIS A 296 -45.49 -122.15 4.96
CA HIS A 296 -46.92 -122.28 5.27
C HIS A 296 -47.16 -123.54 6.13
N ASP A 297 -46.94 -123.42 7.43
CA ASP A 297 -47.39 -124.39 8.43
C ASP A 297 -48.89 -124.14 8.70
N GLU A 298 -49.74 -124.67 7.83
CA GLU A 298 -51.20 -124.51 7.91
C GLU A 298 -51.78 -125.51 8.93
N ARG A 299 -52.52 -125.01 9.93
CA ARG A 299 -53.31 -125.87 10.84
C ARG A 299 -54.76 -125.91 10.40
N TYR A 300 -55.35 -127.11 10.45
CA TYR A 300 -56.77 -127.33 10.25
C TYR A 300 -57.53 -126.96 11.52
N GLY A 301 -58.46 -126.01 11.43
CA GLY A 301 -59.29 -125.53 12.54
C GLY A 301 -60.78 -125.60 12.20
N VAL A 302 -61.62 -125.64 13.24
CA VAL A 302 -63.04 -126.05 13.12
C VAL A 302 -64.05 -124.91 13.29
N LYS A 303 -63.69 -123.71 13.80
CA LYS A 303 -64.56 -122.49 13.67
C LYS A 303 -63.85 -121.17 13.31
N GLY A 304 -64.20 -120.52 12.20
CA GLY A 304 -63.55 -119.29 11.71
C GLY A 304 -64.10 -118.78 10.38
N ALA A 305 -64.17 -117.44 10.21
CA ALA A 305 -64.61 -116.82 8.96
C ALA A 305 -63.46 -116.74 7.97
N CYS A 306 -63.67 -117.19 6.74
CA CYS A 306 -62.65 -117.10 5.69
C CYS A 306 -62.30 -115.64 5.39
N PHE A 307 -61.04 -115.23 5.49
CA PHE A 307 -60.59 -113.86 5.21
C PHE A 307 -60.98 -113.38 3.80
N LYS A 308 -61.09 -114.31 2.83
CA LYS A 308 -61.38 -113.98 1.44
C LYS A 308 -62.88 -113.90 1.13
N CYS A 309 -63.68 -114.91 1.47
CA CYS A 309 -65.12 -114.91 1.17
C CYS A 309 -66.00 -114.42 2.33
N LYS A 310 -65.43 -114.22 3.53
CA LYS A 310 -66.12 -113.87 4.79
C LYS A 310 -67.19 -114.85 5.27
N GLU A 311 -67.39 -115.97 4.57
CA GLU A 311 -68.29 -117.04 5.01
C GLU A 311 -67.68 -117.83 6.17
N SER A 312 -68.50 -118.13 7.17
CA SER A 312 -68.21 -119.04 8.26
C SER A 312 -68.54 -120.47 7.84
N GLY A 313 -67.54 -121.35 7.86
CA GLY A 313 -67.72 -122.78 7.60
C GLY A 313 -66.94 -123.61 8.62
N ASP A 314 -67.34 -124.87 8.78
CA ASP A 314 -66.82 -125.77 9.83
C ASP A 314 -65.39 -126.29 9.56
N ALA A 315 -64.78 -125.89 8.44
CA ALA A 315 -63.45 -126.33 8.02
C ALA A 315 -62.63 -125.21 7.37
N TYR A 316 -61.54 -124.80 8.00
CA TYR A 316 -60.58 -123.85 7.44
C TYR A 316 -59.12 -124.19 7.75
N TRP A 317 -58.25 -123.56 6.96
CA TRP A 317 -56.82 -123.53 7.17
C TRP A 317 -56.42 -122.16 7.70
N GLU A 318 -55.78 -122.12 8.85
CA GLU A 318 -55.19 -120.91 9.41
C GLU A 318 -53.68 -120.90 9.14
N CYS A 319 -53.18 -119.82 8.55
CA CYS A 319 -51.75 -119.62 8.35
C CYS A 319 -51.12 -119.12 9.66
N ARG A 320 -50.26 -119.91 10.29
CA ARG A 320 -49.56 -119.53 11.54
C ARG A 320 -48.75 -118.24 11.45
N GLY A 321 -48.20 -117.93 10.28
CA GLY A 321 -47.37 -116.73 10.12
C GLY A 321 -48.15 -115.41 10.15
N CYS A 322 -49.40 -115.40 9.67
CA CYS A 322 -50.18 -114.16 9.54
C CYS A 322 -51.60 -114.22 10.16
N GLY A 323 -51.98 -115.33 10.79
CA GLY A 323 -53.28 -115.53 11.43
C GLY A 323 -54.47 -115.51 10.47
N ARG A 324 -54.24 -115.59 9.15
CA ARG A 324 -55.32 -115.52 8.16
C ARG A 324 -55.94 -116.88 7.92
N ILE A 325 -57.27 -116.92 8.02
CA ILE A 325 -58.12 -118.09 7.86
C ILE A 325 -58.63 -118.20 6.41
N ARG A 326 -58.56 -119.38 5.78
CA ARG A 326 -59.11 -119.66 4.44
C ARG A 326 -59.98 -120.92 4.44
N CYS A 327 -61.17 -120.87 3.85
CA CYS A 327 -62.05 -122.04 3.73
C CYS A 327 -61.43 -123.10 2.82
N SER A 328 -61.62 -124.38 3.19
CA SER A 328 -61.03 -125.54 2.52
C SER A 328 -61.62 -125.82 1.13
N GLN A 329 -62.87 -125.42 0.88
CA GLN A 329 -63.63 -125.83 -0.31
C GLN A 329 -63.62 -124.82 -1.49
N THR A 330 -63.50 -123.51 -1.25
CA THR A 330 -63.67 -122.49 -2.34
C THR A 330 -62.53 -121.48 -2.48
N CYS A 331 -61.73 -121.26 -1.44
CA CYS A 331 -60.67 -120.23 -1.45
C CYS A 331 -59.25 -120.78 -1.53
N ARG A 332 -59.06 -122.10 -1.45
CA ARG A 332 -57.77 -122.78 -1.58
C ARG A 332 -57.38 -122.88 -3.06
N GLY A 333 -56.90 -121.78 -3.64
CA GLY A 333 -56.42 -121.75 -5.03
C GLY A 333 -56.47 -120.41 -5.75
N LYS A 334 -57.14 -119.38 -5.21
CA LYS A 334 -57.18 -118.05 -5.85
C LYS A 334 -56.14 -117.12 -5.20
N GLN A 335 -55.03 -116.84 -5.88
CA GLN A 335 -54.10 -115.75 -5.53
C GLN A 335 -54.87 -114.40 -5.44
N VAL A 336 -54.42 -113.50 -4.56
CA VAL A 336 -55.01 -112.17 -4.36
C VAL A 336 -53.94 -111.15 -4.75
N GLU A 337 -54.18 -110.37 -5.80
CA GLU A 337 -53.38 -109.22 -6.18
C GLU A 337 -53.71 -108.03 -5.25
N TYR A 338 -52.69 -107.40 -4.67
CA TYR A 338 -52.83 -106.21 -3.85
C TYR A 338 -52.71 -104.96 -4.74
N GLY A 339 -53.81 -104.24 -4.92
CA GLY A 339 -53.85 -102.96 -5.62
C GLY A 339 -53.21 -101.82 -4.80
N HIS A 340 -52.28 -101.12 -5.43
CA HIS A 340 -51.64 -99.89 -4.98
C HIS A 340 -52.60 -98.68 -5.03
N MET A 341 -52.32 -97.69 -4.16
CA MET A 341 -52.27 -96.24 -4.41
C MET A 341 -53.09 -95.38 -3.45
N HIS A 342 -52.44 -94.38 -2.84
CA HIS A 342 -52.77 -92.96 -3.01
C HIS A 342 -51.59 -92.10 -2.49
N GLN A 343 -51.05 -91.24 -3.36
CA GLN A 343 -50.13 -90.14 -3.00
C GLN A 343 -50.89 -88.80 -2.96
N PRO A 344 -50.51 -87.83 -2.10
CA PRO A 344 -51.12 -86.49 -2.07
C PRO A 344 -50.38 -85.42 -2.89
N VAL A 345 -51.15 -84.44 -3.39
CA VAL A 345 -50.78 -83.30 -4.25
C VAL A 345 -50.36 -82.06 -3.42
N PRO A 346 -49.39 -81.23 -3.83
CA PRO A 346 -48.98 -80.04 -3.06
C PRO A 346 -49.70 -78.74 -3.48
N VAL A 347 -49.94 -77.86 -2.50
CA VAL A 347 -50.60 -76.54 -2.64
C VAL A 347 -49.56 -75.41 -2.74
N ALA A 348 -49.68 -74.56 -3.76
CA ALA A 348 -48.83 -73.39 -3.99
C ALA A 348 -49.35 -72.13 -3.26
N ARG A 349 -48.46 -71.40 -2.59
CA ARG A 349 -48.74 -70.17 -1.82
C ARG A 349 -48.15 -68.95 -2.53
N ARG A 350 -48.99 -67.96 -2.89
CA ARG A 350 -48.58 -66.68 -3.51
C ARG A 350 -48.03 -65.70 -2.46
N LEU A 351 -46.95 -65.00 -2.79
CA LEU A 351 -46.37 -63.88 -2.01
C LEU A 351 -46.83 -62.53 -2.58
N ARG A 352 -47.19 -61.59 -1.69
CA ARG A 352 -47.44 -60.17 -1.98
C ARG A 352 -46.18 -59.35 -1.75
N THR A 353 -45.93 -58.37 -2.61
CA THR A 353 -44.92 -57.30 -2.44
C THR A 353 -45.55 -56.05 -1.81
N PRO A 354 -44.85 -55.26 -0.98
CA PRO A 354 -45.35 -53.97 -0.51
C PRO A 354 -44.86 -52.77 -1.35
N ASN A 355 -45.72 -51.75 -1.35
CA ASN A 355 -45.61 -50.44 -2.00
C ASN A 355 -44.40 -49.61 -1.53
N ALA A 356 -43.82 -48.88 -2.48
CA ALA A 356 -42.95 -47.74 -2.23
C ALA A 356 -43.80 -46.45 -2.16
N SER A 357 -43.71 -45.74 -1.04
CA SER A 357 -44.27 -44.39 -0.90
C SER A 357 -43.26 -43.44 -0.26
N ASN A 358 -43.13 -42.29 -0.91
CA ASN A 358 -42.78 -40.97 -0.39
C ASN A 358 -41.40 -40.76 0.24
N PHE A 359 -40.56 -40.03 -0.48
CA PHE A 359 -39.72 -38.98 0.13
C PHE A 359 -39.84 -37.70 -0.71
N LYS A 360 -40.26 -36.63 -0.04
CA LYS A 360 -40.16 -35.23 -0.48
C LYS A 360 -38.89 -34.64 0.12
#